data_AF-A0A368UJE1-F1
#
_entry.id   AF-A0A368UJE1-F1
#
_cell.length_a   1.000
_cell.length_b   1.000
_cell.length_c   1.000
_cell.angle_alpha   90.00
_cell.angle_beta   90.00
_cell.angle_gamma   90.00
#
_symmetry.space_group_name_H-M   'P 1'
#
loop_
_entity.id
_entity.type
_entity.pdbx_description
1 polymer ?
#
loop_
_entity_poly.entity_id
_entity_poly.type
_entity_poly.pdbx_seq_one_letter_code
_entity_poly.pdbx_strand_id
1 'polypeptide(L)' 'MVTPATRMQNIRYDIRGAVQQEAERLEKAGHPIIRLNIGNLAPYELYAPQEIVSDIA' A
#
# COMPACT_ATOMS: atom_id res chain seq x y z
N MET A 1 -2.32 23.97 -11.75
CA MET A 1 -1.48 22.86 -11.23
C MET A 1 -0.85 23.30 -9.93
N VAL A 2 -0.92 22.48 -8.88
CA VAL A 2 -0.33 22.80 -7.56
C VAL A 2 1.10 22.28 -7.54
N THR A 3 2.07 23.15 -7.22
CA THR A 3 3.48 22.76 -7.09
C THR A 3 3.74 22.28 -5.65
N PRO A 4 4.44 21.15 -5.44
CA PRO A 4 4.82 20.69 -4.11
C PRO A 4 5.67 21.73 -3.36
N ALA A 5 5.46 21.84 -2.05
CA ALA A 5 6.25 22.73 -1.20
C ALA A 5 7.73 22.30 -1.15
N THR A 6 8.66 23.26 -1.08
CA THR A 6 10.12 23.01 -1.03
C THR A 6 10.53 22.00 0.05
N ARG A 7 9.85 22.02 1.21
CA ARG A 7 10.10 21.08 2.32
C ARG A 7 9.88 19.60 1.95
N MET A 8 9.15 19.32 0.88
CA MET A 8 8.87 17.96 0.42
C MET A 8 9.98 17.36 -0.46
N GLN A 9 10.93 18.17 -0.94
CA GLN A 9 11.98 17.73 -1.87
C GLN A 9 12.86 16.59 -1.33
N ASN A 10 13.00 16.49 0.00
CA ASN A 10 13.84 15.50 0.66
C ASN A 10 13.05 14.36 1.33
N ILE A 11 11.72 14.30 1.15
CA ILE A 11 10.90 13.22 1.71
C ILE A 11 11.15 11.94 0.90
N ARG A 12 11.61 10.88 1.57
CA ARG A 12 11.85 9.56 0.97
C ARG A 12 11.01 8.52 1.69
N TYR A 13 9.75 8.39 1.28
CA TYR A 13 8.86 7.34 1.74
C TYR A 13 8.20 6.69 0.53
N ASP A 14 8.88 5.68 -0.01
CA ASP A 14 8.62 5.17 -1.37
C ASP A 14 7.94 3.80 -1.38
N ILE A 15 7.20 3.46 -0.32
CA ILE A 15 6.46 2.18 -0.22
C ILE A 15 5.50 1.98 -1.41
N ARG A 16 5.01 3.07 -2.00
CA ARG A 16 4.17 3.07 -3.22
C ARG A 16 4.88 3.70 -4.42
N GLY A 17 6.20 3.56 -4.46
CA GLY A 17 7.07 4.13 -5.47
C GLY A 17 7.11 3.38 -6.80
N ALA A 18 8.22 3.55 -7.53
CA ALA A 18 8.44 2.92 -8.83
C ALA A 18 8.32 1.38 -8.77
N VAL A 19 8.76 0.75 -7.67
CA VAL A 19 8.67 -0.71 -7.49
C VAL A 19 7.21 -1.17 -7.42
N GLN A 20 6.36 -0.44 -6.71
CA GLN A 20 4.93 -0.75 -6.64
C GLN A 20 4.25 -0.59 -8.00
N GLN A 21 4.62 0.45 -8.76
CA GLN A 21 4.10 0.66 -10.12
C GLN A 21 4.47 -0.50 -11.05
N GLU A 22 5.70 -1.01 -10.95
CA GLU A 22 6.14 -2.15 -11.74
C GLU A 22 5.46 -3.46 -11.33
N ALA A 23 5.26 -3.68 -10.02
CA ALA A 23 4.48 -4.80 -9.53
C ALA A 23 3.04 -4.78 -10.09
N GLU A 24 2.38 -3.62 -10.09
CA GLU A 24 1.04 -3.45 -10.67
C GLU A 24 1.03 -3.70 -12.19
N ARG A 25 2.08 -3.30 -12.90
CA ARG A 25 2.22 -3.58 -14.34
C ARG A 25 2.30 -5.07 -14.61
N LEU A 26 3.09 -5.80 -13.81
CA LEU A 26 3.26 -7.24 -13.90
C LEU A 26 1.99 -8.00 -13.52
N GLU A 27 1.28 -7.58 -12.47
CA GLU A 27 -0.03 -8.13 -12.08
C GLU A 27 -1.06 -7.95 -13.21
N LYS A 28 -1.12 -6.77 -13.85
CA LYS A 28 -1.99 -6.51 -15.02
C LYS A 28 -1.64 -7.37 -16.24
N ALA A 29 -0.38 -7.77 -16.37
CA ALA A 29 0.07 -8.70 -17.41
C ALA A 29 -0.22 -10.17 -17.06
N GLY A 30 -0.83 -10.44 -15.89
CA GLY A 30 -1.22 -11.78 -15.45
C GLY A 30 -0.16 -12.51 -14.62
N HIS A 31 0.93 -11.85 -14.23
CA HIS A 31 1.93 -12.46 -13.37
C HIS A 31 1.47 -12.46 -11.91
N PRO A 32 1.49 -13.61 -11.21
CA PRO A 32 1.23 -13.65 -9.78
C PRO A 32 2.40 -12.99 -9.03
N ILE A 33 2.08 -12.09 -8.10
CA ILE A 33 3.06 -11.43 -7.23
C ILE A 33 2.67 -11.66 -5.77
N ILE A 34 3.64 -12.10 -4.98
CA ILE A 34 3.51 -12.23 -3.53
C ILE A 34 3.99 -10.93 -2.88
N ARG A 35 3.11 -10.27 -2.12
CA ARG A 35 3.37 -8.93 -1.56
C ARG A 35 3.95 -8.98 -0.15
N LEU A 36 5.26 -9.09 -0.04
CA LEU A 36 5.99 -9.05 1.24
C LEU A 36 6.49 -7.65 1.64
N ASN A 37 6.09 -6.63 0.89
CA ASN A 37 6.58 -5.26 1.02
C ASN A 37 5.72 -4.38 1.95
N ILE A 38 4.51 -4.82 2.34
CA ILE A 38 3.57 -4.02 3.13
C ILE A 38 3.02 -4.89 4.27
N GLY A 39 3.01 -4.34 5.48
CA GLY A 39 2.35 -4.94 6.65
C GLY A 39 0.82 -4.80 6.62
N ASN A 40 0.19 -5.06 5.48
CA ASN A 40 -1.27 -5.12 5.38
C ASN A 40 -1.71 -6.55 5.65
N LEU A 41 -2.39 -6.74 6.79
CA LEU A 41 -2.77 -8.06 7.29
C LEU A 41 -4.03 -8.61 6.60
N ALA A 42 -4.93 -7.74 6.14
CA ALA A 42 -6.23 -8.16 5.60
C ALA A 42 -6.13 -9.08 4.35
N PRO A 43 -5.21 -8.89 3.39
CA PRO A 43 -4.99 -9.84 2.29
C PRO A 43 -4.52 -11.23 2.73
N TYR A 44 -4.07 -11.37 3.98
CA TYR A 44 -3.64 -12.62 4.60
C TYR A 44 -4.69 -13.15 5.59
N GLU A 45 -5.95 -12.74 5.43
CA GLU A 45 -7.10 -13.21 6.22
C GLU A 45 -7.04 -12.87 7.71
N LEU A 46 -6.21 -11.88 8.06
CA LEU A 46 -6.07 -11.37 9.41
C LEU A 46 -6.87 -10.07 9.54
N TYR A 47 -8.07 -10.21 10.11
CA TYR A 47 -9.02 -9.11 10.31
C TYR A 47 -9.08 -8.65 11.77
N ALA A 48 -9.56 -7.43 11.97
CA ALA A 48 -9.88 -6.96 13.32
C ALA A 48 -10.99 -7.83 13.95
N PRO A 49 -10.93 -8.12 15.26
CA PRO A 49 -12.01 -8.78 15.99
C PRO A 49 -13.35 -8.05 15.84
N GLN A 50 -14.44 -8.81 15.83
CA GLN A 50 -15.79 -8.27 15.61
C GLN A 50 -16.18 -7.26 16.70
N GLU A 51 -15.74 -7.49 17.93
CA GLU A 51 -16.02 -6.64 19.08
C GLU A 51 -15.43 -5.23 18.87
N ILE A 52 -14.22 -5.15 18.31
CA ILE A 52 -13.57 -3.86 17.99
C ILE A 52 -14.33 -3.13 16.87
N VAL A 53 -14.80 -3.88 15.87
CA VAL A 53 -15.53 -3.30 14.72
C VAL A 53 -16.91 -2.80 15.15
N SER A 54 -17.62 -3.54 16.01
CA SER A 54 -18.96 -3.15 16.49
C SER A 54 -18.95 -1.89 17.33
N ASP A 55 -17.87 -1.64 18.08
CA ASP A 55 -17.75 -0.46 18.96
C ASP A 55 -17.49 0.85 18.18
N ILE A 56 -17.05 0.76 16.92
CA ILE A 56 -16.75 1.90 16.04
C ILE A 56 -17.92 2.24 15.09
N ALA A 57 -18.87 1.31 14.90
CA ALA A 57 -19.94 1.40 13.91
C ALA A 57 -21.01 2.47 14.24
#